data_AF-A0A091QHU4-F1
#
_entry.id   AF-A0A091QHU4-F1
#
_cell.length_a   1.000
_cell.length_b   1.000
_cell.length_c   1.000
_cell.angle_alpha   90.00
_cell.angle_beta   90.00
_cell.angle_gamma   90.00
#
_symmetry.space_group_name_H-M   'P 1'
#
loop_
_entity.id
_entity.type
_entity.pdbx_description
1 polymer ?
#
loop_
_entity_poly.entity_id
_entity_poly.type
_entity_poly.pdbx_seq_one_letter_code
_entity_poly.pdbx_strand_id
1 'polypeptide(L)'
;MLLQNSEGRCVYITPMEALAEQVFMDWYEKFQERLNKKVVLLTGETSTDLKLLGKGNIIISTPEKWDILSRRWKQRKNVQNVNLFIVDEVHLIGGENG
;
A
#
# COMPACT_ATOMS: atom_id res chain seq x y z
N MET A 1 -8.88 -13.06 5.46
CA MET A 1 -7.94 -13.04 4.32
C MET A 1 -6.47 -13.12 4.73
N LEU A 2 -5.91 -12.17 5.50
CA LEU A 2 -4.49 -12.22 5.96
C LEU A 2 -4.19 -13.27 7.05
N LEU A 3 -5.22 -13.73 7.78
CA LEU A 3 -5.12 -14.82 8.75
C LEU A 3 -5.19 -16.21 8.10
N GLN A 4 -5.68 -16.30 6.86
CA GLN A 4 -5.80 -17.56 6.11
C GLN A 4 -4.70 -17.71 5.05
N ASN A 5 -4.22 -16.60 4.47
CA ASN A 5 -3.06 -16.57 3.62
C ASN A 5 -1.97 -15.73 4.30
N SER A 6 -0.95 -16.40 4.84
CA SER A 6 0.12 -15.76 5.59
C SER A 6 0.91 -14.75 4.74
N GLU A 7 0.99 -14.97 3.43
CA GLU A 7 1.67 -14.13 2.45
C GLU A 7 0.72 -13.18 1.68
N GLY A 8 -0.54 -13.08 2.12
CA GLY A 8 -1.49 -12.19 1.48
C GLY A 8 -0.99 -10.74 1.46
N ARG A 9 -1.30 -10.04 0.37
CA ARG A 9 -0.91 -8.65 0.13
C ARG A 9 -2.12 -7.72 0.05
N CYS A 10 -2.12 -6.68 0.86
CA CYS A 10 -3.10 -5.61 0.88
C CYS A 10 -2.43 -4.31 0.43
N VAL A 11 -3.09 -3.56 -0.43
CA VAL A 11 -2.70 -2.19 -0.79
C VAL A 11 -3.78 -1.25 -0.28
N TYR A 12 -3.36 -0.21 0.43
CA TYR A 12 -4.18 0.84 0.99
C TYR A 12 -3.78 2.17 0.36
N ILE A 13 -4.74 2.87 -0.24
CA ILE A 13 -4.55 4.15 -0.88
C ILE A 13 -5.31 5.22 -0.11
N THR A 14 -4.64 6.32 0.22
CA THR A 14 -5.25 7.54 0.75
C THR A 14 -4.70 8.76 -0.01
N PRO A 15 -5.51 9.79 -0.30
CA PRO A 15 -5.12 10.88 -1.20
C PRO A 15 -4.12 11.87 -0.60
N MET A 16 -3.88 11.85 0.72
CA MET A 16 -2.98 12.80 1.37
C MET A 16 -1.80 12.08 2.04
N GLU A 17 -0.59 12.60 1.83
CA GLU A 17 0.63 12.03 2.44
C GLU A 17 0.56 12.02 3.97
N ALA A 18 0.04 13.10 4.58
CA ALA A 18 -0.11 13.19 6.03
C ALA A 18 -1.07 12.11 6.59
N LEU A 19 -2.13 11.77 5.85
CA LEU A 19 -3.04 10.67 6.22
C LEU A 19 -2.33 9.32 6.07
N ALA A 20 -1.53 9.14 5.01
CA ALA A 20 -0.75 7.92 4.80
C ALA A 20 0.24 7.68 5.95
N GLU A 21 0.94 8.72 6.42
CA GLU A 21 1.83 8.64 7.57
C GLU A 21 1.08 8.31 8.87
N GLN A 22 -0.07 8.96 9.11
CA GLN A 22 -0.89 8.68 10.29
C GLN A 22 -1.39 7.23 10.31
N VAL A 23 -1.91 6.74 9.18
CA VAL A 23 -2.36 5.35 9.03
C VAL A 23 -1.19 4.39 9.17
N PHE A 24 -0.01 4.73 8.62
CA PHE A 24 1.19 3.92 8.78
C PHE A 24 1.57 3.72 10.24
N MET A 25 1.61 4.79 11.05
CA MET A 25 1.96 4.67 12.48
C MET A 25 0.96 3.78 13.24
N ASP A 26 -0.33 3.99 13.03
CA ASP A 26 -1.39 3.18 13.67
C ASP A 26 -1.34 1.71 13.23
N TRP A 27 -1.18 1.46 11.93
CA TRP A 27 -1.19 0.10 11.39
C TRP A 27 0.12 -0.64 11.64
N TYR A 28 1.24 0.07 11.76
CA TYR A 28 2.50 -0.53 12.16
C TYR A 28 2.37 -1.18 13.55
N GLU A 29 1.85 -0.45 14.54
CA GLU A 29 1.59 -1.00 15.88
C GLU A 29 0.58 -2.15 15.83
N LYS A 30 -0.55 -1.96 15.13
CA LYS A 30 -1.65 -2.95 15.09
C LYS A 30 -1.30 -4.25 14.37
N PHE A 31 -0.59 -4.18 13.24
CA PHE A 31 -0.39 -5.34 12.36
C PHE A 31 1.06 -5.85 12.38
N GLN A 32 2.06 -4.98 12.44
CA GLN A 32 3.44 -5.42 12.46
C GLN A 32 3.85 -5.91 13.84
N GLU A 33 3.62 -5.11 14.88
CA GLU A 33 4.07 -5.48 16.22
C GLU A 33 3.22 -6.60 16.82
N ARG A 34 1.90 -6.55 16.65
CA ARG A 34 0.99 -7.52 17.29
C ARG A 34 0.72 -8.78 16.47
N LEU A 35 0.76 -8.70 15.14
CA LEU A 35 0.39 -9.81 14.24
C LEU A 35 1.55 -10.29 13.34
N ASN A 36 2.74 -9.70 13.49
CA ASN A 36 3.92 -10.01 12.69
C ASN A 36 3.65 -9.94 11.16
N LYS A 37 2.80 -9.00 10.73
CA LYS A 37 2.54 -8.71 9.32
C LYS A 37 3.30 -7.47 8.91
N LYS A 38 4.12 -7.55 7.86
CA LYS A 38 4.94 -6.40 7.46
C LYS A 38 4.10 -5.27 6.90
N VAL A 39 4.17 -4.11 7.54
CA VAL A 39 3.54 -2.86 7.12
C VAL A 39 4.61 -1.96 6.52
N VAL A 40 4.36 -1.42 5.34
CA VAL A 40 5.29 -0.53 4.64
C VAL A 40 4.57 0.68 4.08
N LEU A 41 5.24 1.84 4.13
CA LEU A 41 4.81 3.08 3.51
C LEU A 41 5.68 3.34 2.27
N LEU A 42 5.07 3.62 1.12
CA LEU A 42 5.81 3.94 -0.10
C LEU A 42 6.45 5.33 -0.02
N THR A 43 7.68 5.44 -0.51
CA THR A 43 8.50 6.66 -0.41
C THR A 43 8.44 7.51 -1.68
N GLY A 44 8.02 6.94 -2.81
CA GLY A 44 8.05 7.58 -4.12
C GLY A 44 9.32 7.28 -4.92
N GLU A 45 10.32 6.64 -4.31
CA GLU A 45 11.51 6.18 -5.03
C GLU A 45 11.29 4.77 -5.59
N THR A 46 11.14 4.65 -6.91
CA THR A 46 10.69 3.41 -7.57
C THR A 46 11.51 2.17 -7.19
N SER A 47 12.83 2.30 -7.05
CA SER A 47 13.72 1.16 -6.76
C SER A 47 13.49 0.61 -5.34
N THR A 48 13.30 1.52 -4.39
CA THR A 48 13.01 1.23 -2.97
C THR A 48 11.59 0.71 -2.83
N ASP A 49 10.63 1.35 -3.48
CA ASP A 49 9.22 0.97 -3.41
C ASP A 49 8.95 -0.43 -3.98
N LEU A 50 9.65 -0.84 -5.03
CA LEU A 50 9.55 -2.22 -5.54
C LEU A 50 10.04 -3.26 -4.52
N LYS A 51 11.08 -2.93 -3.74
CA LYS A 51 11.60 -3.79 -2.66
C LYS A 51 10.61 -3.83 -1.48
N LEU A 52 10.04 -2.68 -1.12
CA LEU A 52 9.02 -2.58 -0.07
C LEU A 52 7.78 -3.39 -0.44
N LEU A 53 7.24 -3.19 -1.65
CA LEU A 53 6.09 -3.92 -2.16
C LEU A 53 6.31 -5.44 -2.13
N GLY A 54 7.51 -5.91 -2.48
CA GLY A 54 7.84 -7.34 -2.44
C GLY A 54 7.84 -7.96 -1.04
N LYS A 55 8.18 -7.18 -0.01
CA LYS A 55 8.32 -7.65 1.38
C LYS A 55 7.09 -7.36 2.25
N GLY A 56 6.26 -6.39 1.87
CA GLY A 56 5.09 -5.94 2.62
C GLY A 56 3.90 -6.88 2.47
N ASN A 57 3.22 -7.13 3.59
CA ASN A 57 1.86 -7.67 3.62
C ASN A 57 0.83 -6.55 3.47
N ILE A 58 1.11 -5.38 4.05
CA ILE A 58 0.24 -4.21 3.96
C ILE A 58 1.07 -3.04 3.43
N ILE A 59 0.65 -2.50 2.29
CA ILE A 59 1.32 -1.41 1.58
C ILE A 59 0.42 -0.19 1.64
N ILE A 60 0.92 0.87 2.27
CA ILE A 60 0.25 2.16 2.38
C ILE A 60 0.89 3.11 1.37
N SER A 61 0.08 3.82 0.59
CA SER A 61 0.54 4.70 -0.48
C SER A 61 -0.43 5.83 -0.77
N THR A 62 0.07 6.90 -1.39
CA THR A 62 -0.76 7.85 -2.14
C THR A 62 -1.06 7.33 -3.55
N PRO A 63 -2.06 7.90 -4.26
CA PRO A 63 -2.38 7.51 -5.63
C PRO A 63 -1.20 7.65 -6.59
N GLU A 64 -0.42 8.73 -6.49
CA GLU A 64 0.67 9.04 -7.42
C GLU A 64 1.80 8.02 -7.31
N LYS A 65 2.18 7.69 -6.06
CA LYS A 65 3.22 6.68 -5.78
C LYS A 65 2.80 5.30 -6.29
N TRP A 66 1.53 4.92 -6.09
CA TRP A 66 1.01 3.66 -6.58
C TRP A 66 0.88 3.61 -8.11
N ASP A 67 0.52 4.73 -8.75
CA ASP A 67 0.42 4.85 -10.21
C ASP A 67 1.77 4.53 -10.89
N ILE A 68 2.87 5.11 -10.41
CA ILE A 68 4.23 4.84 -10.93
C ILE A 68 4.56 3.33 -10.90
N LEU A 69 4.17 2.63 -9.85
CA LEU A 69 4.38 1.19 -9.71
C LEU A 69 3.40 0.33 -10.50
N SER A 70 2.15 0.75 -10.59
CA SER A 70 1.11 -0.03 -11.25
C SER A 70 1.11 0.13 -12.77
N ARG A 71 1.65 1.21 -13.33
CA ARG A 71 1.77 1.40 -14.81
C ARG A 71 2.46 0.24 -15.55
N ARG A 72 3.46 -0.42 -14.95
CA ARG A 72 4.12 -1.61 -15.53
C ARG A 72 3.68 -2.92 -14.87
N TRP A 73 2.43 -3.01 -14.40
CA TRP A 73 1.91 -4.17 -13.68
C TRP A 73 2.12 -5.50 -14.43
N LYS A 74 2.04 -5.53 -15.77
CA LYS A 74 2.26 -6.73 -16.58
C LYS A 74 3.65 -7.37 -16.37
N GLN A 75 4.66 -6.56 -16.03
CA GLN A 75 6.03 -7.01 -15.77
C GLN A 75 6.29 -7.23 -14.26
N ARG A 76 5.34 -6.84 -13.40
CA ARG A 76 5.51 -6.79 -11.94
C ARG A 76 4.54 -7.75 -11.26
N LYS A 77 4.99 -9.00 -11.02
CA LYS A 77 4.21 -10.03 -10.30
C LYS A 77 3.69 -9.53 -8.94
N ASN A 78 4.47 -8.70 -8.26
CA ASN A 78 4.10 -8.15 -6.96
C ASN A 78 2.88 -7.22 -6.99
N VAL A 79 2.61 -6.58 -8.14
CA VAL A 79 1.41 -5.75 -8.37
C VAL A 79 0.22 -6.63 -8.77
N GLN A 80 0.47 -7.70 -9.53
CA GLN A 80 -0.57 -8.67 -9.92
C GLN A 80 -1.11 -9.47 -8.73
N ASN A 81 -0.25 -9.80 -7.77
CA ASN A 81 -0.58 -10.65 -6.62
C ASN A 81 -1.14 -9.87 -5.43
N VAL A 82 -1.84 -8.77 -5.66
CA VAL A 82 -2.55 -8.04 -4.59
C VAL A 82 -3.87 -8.75 -4.32
N ASN A 83 -4.10 -9.14 -3.05
CA ASN A 83 -5.30 -9.86 -2.63
C ASN A 83 -6.43 -8.91 -2.22
N LEU A 84 -6.08 -7.74 -1.70
CA LEU A 84 -7.03 -6.73 -1.24
C LEU A 84 -6.52 -5.34 -1.63
N PHE A 85 -7.42 -4.54 -2.21
CA PHE A 85 -7.15 -3.15 -2.59
C PHE A 85 -8.18 -2.26 -1.91
N ILE A 86 -7.72 -1.35 -1.05
CA ILE A 86 -8.56 -0.45 -0.26
C ILE A 86 -8.25 0.97 -0.73
N VAL A 87 -9.31 1.73 -1.02
CA VAL A 87 -9.21 3.16 -1.35
C VAL A 87 -10.01 3.91 -0.32
N ASP A 88 -9.33 4.78 0.41
CA ASP A 88 -9.91 5.66 1.41
C ASP A 88 -10.18 7.05 0.81
N GLU A 89 -11.12 7.78 1.41
CA GLU A 89 -11.53 9.12 0.97
C GLU A 89 -11.88 9.24 -0.53
N VAL A 90 -12.51 8.20 -1.09
CA VAL A 90 -12.86 8.13 -2.52
C VAL A 90 -13.76 9.29 -3.00
N HIS A 91 -14.43 9.96 -2.09
CA HIS A 91 -15.24 11.15 -2.38
C HIS A 91 -14.38 12.31 -2.93
N LEU A 92 -13.06 12.30 -2.72
CA LEU A 92 -12.11 13.30 -3.24
C LEU A 92 -11.77 13.11 -4.73
N ILE A 93 -12.30 12.07 -5.39
CA ILE A 93 -12.12 11.83 -6.84
C ILE A 93 -12.64 12.98 -7.74
N GLY A 94 -13.50 13.85 -7.22
CA GLY A 94 -13.98 15.04 -7.96
C GLY A 94 -13.08 16.26 -7.82
N GLY A 95 -12.01 16.18 -7.02
CA GLY A 95 -11.14 17.30 -6.68
C GLY A 95 -9.92 17.44 -7.59
N GLU A 96 -9.07 18.41 -7.25
CA GLU A 96 -7.73 18.55 -7.83
C GLU A 96 -6.90 17.32 -7.37
N ASN A 97 -6.54 16.44 -8.31
CA ASN A 97 -5.89 15.12 -8.12
C ASN A 97 -6.80 13.87 -8.01
N GLY A 98 -8.08 13.98 -8.40
CA GLY A 98 -9.01 12.85 -8.50
C GLY A 98 -8.88 11.98 -9.76
#